data_AF-A0A0C2HAD5-F1
#
_entry.id   AF-A0A0C2HAD5-F1
#
_cell.length_a   1.000
_cell.length_b   1.000
_cell.length_c   1.000
_cell.angle_alpha   90.00
_cell.angle_beta   90.00
_cell.angle_gamma   90.00
#
_symmetry.space_group_name_H-M   'P 1'
#
loop_
_entity.id
_entity.type
_entity.pdbx_description
1 polymer ?
#
loop_
_entity_poly.entity_id
_entity_poly.type
_entity_poly.pdbx_seq_one_letter_code
_entity_poly.pdbx_strand_id
1 'polypeptide(L)'
;MVELQCKVVSLKKPLHLKIEKEETPVVVNVDRHGFFRQNYDARGWKNIIKQLKEDHKIYSAKTRFGLISDAFAVAQIDRLNYETVFQLLEYLPNEK
;
A
#
# COMPACT_ATOMS: atom_id res chain seq x y z
N MET A 1 18.00 7.13 -7.98
CA MET A 1 17.66 5.69 -7.91
C MET A 1 17.07 5.44 -6.54
N VAL A 2 15.77 5.13 -6.44
CA VAL A 2 15.15 4.77 -5.16
C VAL A 2 14.42 3.46 -5.36
N GLU A 3 14.81 2.48 -4.57
CA GLU A 3 14.44 1.07 -4.63
C GLU A 3 13.41 0.81 -3.53
N LEU A 4 12.33 0.08 -3.82
CA LEU A 4 11.41 -0.36 -2.76
C LEU A 4 11.11 -1.84 -2.89
N GLN A 5 11.15 -2.51 -1.74
CA GLN A 5 11.21 -3.96 -1.65
C GLN A 5 9.92 -4.52 -1.06
N CYS A 6 9.15 -5.24 -1.88
CA CYS A 6 8.04 -6.07 -1.42
C CYS A 6 8.51 -7.50 -1.12
N LYS A 7 8.32 -7.99 0.12
CA LYS A 7 8.48 -9.41 0.49
C LYS A 7 7.12 -10.00 0.86
N VAL A 8 6.66 -10.96 0.06
CA VAL A 8 5.61 -11.92 0.44
C VAL A 8 6.27 -13.12 1.10
N VAL A 9 5.66 -13.67 2.15
CA VAL A 9 6.15 -14.79 2.98
C VAL A 9 6.40 -16.10 2.19
N SER A 10 6.07 -16.18 0.91
CA SER A 10 6.71 -17.15 0.00
C SER A 10 6.52 -16.72 -1.46
N LEU A 11 7.60 -16.21 -2.06
CA LEU A 11 8.04 -16.41 -3.45
C LEU A 11 9.36 -15.63 -3.57
N LYS A 12 10.44 -16.31 -3.99
CA LYS A 12 11.84 -15.81 -3.94
C LYS A 12 12.12 -14.53 -4.77
N LYS A 13 11.11 -13.96 -5.44
CA LYS A 13 11.23 -12.81 -6.35
C LYS A 13 9.99 -11.90 -6.27
N PRO A 14 10.15 -10.55 -6.25
CA PRO A 14 9.03 -9.61 -6.32
C PRO A 14 8.29 -9.68 -7.67
N LEU A 15 6.96 -9.45 -7.63
CA LEU A 15 6.15 -9.22 -8.83
C LEU A 15 6.31 -7.76 -9.29
N HIS A 16 6.74 -7.57 -10.53
CA HIS A 16 6.89 -6.25 -11.14
C HIS A 16 5.70 -5.99 -12.07
N LEU A 17 4.89 -4.99 -11.72
CA LEU A 17 3.78 -4.52 -12.55
C LEU A 17 4.20 -3.22 -13.23
N LYS A 18 4.13 -3.17 -14.57
CA LYS A 18 4.36 -1.94 -15.34
C LYS A 18 3.06 -1.15 -15.41
N ILE A 19 3.04 0.03 -14.80
CA ILE A 19 1.87 0.92 -14.82
C ILE A 19 2.18 2.06 -15.78
N GLU A 20 1.34 2.23 -16.81
CA GLU A 20 1.55 3.24 -17.87
C GLU A 20 1.32 4.67 -17.38
N LYS A 21 0.41 4.84 -16.40
CA LYS A 21 0.08 6.15 -15.82
C LYS A 21 0.74 6.32 -14.46
N GLU A 22 1.70 7.24 -14.39
CA GLU A 22 2.52 7.45 -13.19
C GLU A 22 1.74 7.94 -11.96
N GLU A 23 0.61 8.62 -12.15
CA GLU A 23 -0.20 9.19 -11.07
C GLU A 23 -1.39 8.32 -10.65
N THR A 24 -1.59 7.15 -11.26
CA THR A 24 -2.74 6.30 -10.93
C THR A 24 -2.43 5.44 -9.69
N PRO A 25 -3.29 5.48 -8.65
CA PRO A 25 -3.15 4.60 -7.50
C PRO A 25 -3.55 3.16 -7.89
N VAL A 26 -2.72 2.18 -7.55
CA VAL A 26 -2.95 0.76 -7.87
C VAL A 26 -2.93 -0.07 -6.60
N VAL A 27 -4.02 -0.79 -6.33
CA VAL A 27 -4.11 -1.76 -5.22
C VAL A 27 -4.22 -3.16 -5.79
N VAL A 28 -3.35 -4.08 -5.37
CA VAL A 28 -3.19 -5.39 -6.02
C VAL A 28 -4.12 -6.42 -5.37
N ASN A 29 -4.17 -6.45 -4.04
CA ASN A 29 -4.98 -7.40 -3.27
C ASN A 29 -6.31 -6.78 -2.82
N VAL A 30 -7.15 -6.42 -3.79
CA VAL A 30 -8.50 -5.87 -3.52
C VAL A 30 -9.29 -6.86 -2.66
N ASP A 31 -9.92 -6.34 -1.60
CA ASP A 31 -10.71 -7.08 -0.61
C ASP A 31 -9.96 -8.19 0.14
N ARG A 32 -8.63 -8.25 -0.02
CA ARG A 32 -7.73 -9.24 0.59
C ARG A 32 -8.08 -10.70 0.28
N HIS A 33 -8.49 -11.01 -0.95
CA HIS A 33 -8.74 -12.40 -1.34
C HIS A 33 -7.46 -13.25 -1.43
N GLY A 34 -6.32 -12.63 -1.74
CA GLY A 34 -5.04 -13.32 -1.83
C GLY A 34 -4.35 -13.49 -0.48
N PHE A 35 -3.74 -14.65 -0.26
CA PHE A 35 -2.92 -14.93 0.94
C PHE A 35 -1.49 -14.39 0.78
N PHE A 36 -1.38 -13.08 0.60
CA PHE A 36 -0.11 -12.36 0.52
C PHE A 36 -0.24 -10.94 1.05
N ARG A 37 0.90 -10.33 1.37
CA ARG A 37 1.01 -8.91 1.72
C ARG A 37 1.51 -8.12 0.54
N GLN A 38 0.99 -6.93 0.36
CA GLN A 38 1.43 -6.02 -0.70
C GLN A 38 2.34 -4.92 -0.13
N ASN A 39 3.37 -4.56 -0.88
CA ASN A 39 4.20 -3.40 -0.63
C ASN A 39 4.46 -2.70 -1.96
N TYR A 40 4.57 -1.38 -1.89
CA TYR A 40 4.71 -0.50 -3.03
C TYR A 40 6.01 0.28 -2.97
N ASP A 41 6.37 0.84 -4.12
CA ASP A 41 7.41 1.85 -4.18
C ASP A 41 6.92 3.19 -3.57
N ALA A 42 7.83 4.14 -3.32
CA ALA A 42 7.51 5.40 -2.67
C ALA A 42 6.46 6.18 -3.47
N ARG A 43 6.47 6.01 -4.80
CA ARG A 43 5.46 6.60 -5.69
C ARG A 43 4.11 5.90 -5.52
N GLY A 44 4.08 4.57 -5.49
CA GLY A 44 2.87 3.79 -5.25
C GLY A 44 2.23 4.12 -3.91
N TRP A 45 3.03 4.18 -2.83
CA TRP A 45 2.53 4.62 -1.52
C TRP A 45 2.01 6.06 -1.55
N LYS A 46 2.73 6.99 -2.18
CA LYS A 46 2.28 8.38 -2.33
C LYS A 46 0.92 8.46 -3.04
N ASN A 47 0.73 7.71 -4.14
CA ASN A 47 -0.52 7.71 -4.89
C ASN A 47 -1.67 7.11 -4.07
N ILE A 48 -1.43 6.01 -3.36
CA ILE A 48 -2.43 5.38 -2.48
C ILE A 48 -2.84 6.33 -1.35
N ILE A 49 -1.87 6.99 -0.70
CA ILE A 49 -2.12 7.95 0.38
C ILE A 49 -2.94 9.13 -0.13
N LYS A 50 -2.59 9.67 -1.31
CA LYS A 50 -3.35 10.73 -1.97
C LYS A 50 -4.80 10.28 -2.20
N GLN A 51 -5.02 9.10 -2.78
CA GLN A 51 -6.36 8.56 -3.01
C GLN A 51 -7.16 8.41 -1.71
N LEU A 52 -6.56 7.92 -0.62
CA LEU A 52 -7.25 7.77 0.66
C LEU A 52 -7.66 9.12 1.27
N LYS A 53 -6.83 10.15 1.11
CA LYS A 53 -7.15 11.50 1.58
C LYS A 53 -8.23 12.18 0.73
N GLU A 54 -8.21 11.96 -0.58
CA GLU A 54 -9.17 12.57 -1.52
C GLU A 54 -10.53 11.84 -1.51
N ASP A 55 -10.51 10.52 -1.67
CA ASP A 55 -11.70 9.67 -1.59
C ASP A 55 -11.31 8.23 -1.24
N HIS A 56 -11.35 7.91 0.06
CA HIS A 56 -11.09 6.56 0.55
C HIS A 56 -12.21 5.56 0.21
N LYS A 57 -13.43 6.02 -0.13
CA LYS A 57 -14.59 5.13 -0.34
C LYS A 57 -14.54 4.39 -1.67
N ILE A 58 -13.67 4.80 -2.60
CA ILE A 58 -13.36 4.02 -3.81
C ILE A 58 -12.80 2.64 -3.46
N TYR A 59 -12.12 2.51 -2.32
CA TYR A 59 -11.68 1.24 -1.77
C TYR A 59 -12.70 0.75 -0.76
N SER A 60 -12.99 -0.55 -0.76
CA SER A 60 -13.79 -1.14 0.31
C SER A 60 -13.08 -1.02 1.67
N ALA A 61 -13.83 -1.13 2.76
CA ALA A 61 -13.27 -1.18 4.11
C ALA A 61 -12.23 -2.32 4.28
N LYS A 62 -12.44 -3.47 3.63
CA LYS A 62 -11.48 -4.60 3.65
C LYS A 62 -10.17 -4.24 2.96
N THR A 63 -10.26 -3.54 1.82
CA THR A 63 -9.09 -3.08 1.08
C THR A 63 -8.29 -2.05 1.90
N ARG A 64 -8.97 -1.08 2.50
CA ARG A 64 -8.34 -0.05 3.37
C ARG A 64 -7.66 -0.67 4.59
N PHE A 65 -8.34 -1.60 5.28
CA PHE A 65 -7.76 -2.39 6.36
C PHE A 65 -6.51 -3.16 5.89
N GLY A 66 -6.56 -3.78 4.70
CA GLY A 66 -5.43 -4.49 4.12
C GLY A 66 -4.22 -3.60 3.91
N LEU A 67 -4.41 -2.41 3.33
CA LEU A 67 -3.35 -1.43 3.14
C LEU A 67 -2.69 -1.02 4.46
N ILE A 68 -3.47 -0.72 5.50
CA ILE A 68 -2.94 -0.36 6.82
C ILE A 68 -2.17 -1.54 7.44
N SER A 69 -2.80 -2.73 7.48
CA SER A 69 -2.20 -3.96 8.03
C SER A 69 -0.87 -4.29 7.36
N ASP A 70 -0.80 -4.15 6.04
CA ASP A 70 0.41 -4.48 5.27
C ASP A 70 1.48 -3.40 5.45
N ALA A 71 1.13 -2.12 5.47
CA ALA A 71 2.06 -1.03 5.73
C ALA A 71 2.80 -1.21 7.07
N PHE A 72 2.08 -1.55 8.15
CA PHE A 72 2.68 -1.84 9.45
C PHE A 72 3.60 -3.07 9.41
N ALA A 73 3.15 -4.17 8.80
CA ALA A 73 3.94 -5.39 8.71
C ALA A 73 5.24 -5.20 7.91
N VAL A 74 5.20 -4.37 6.86
CA VAL A 74 6.36 -4.02 6.03
C VAL A 74 7.29 -3.07 6.78
N ALA A 75 6.77 -2.10 7.53
CA ALA A 75 7.58 -1.20 8.35
C ALA A 75 8.29 -1.94 9.49
N GLN A 76 7.64 -2.93 10.10
CA GLN A 76 8.22 -3.77 11.15
C GLN A 76 9.48 -4.54 10.71
N ILE A 77 9.64 -4.79 9.41
CA ILE A 77 10.82 -5.46 8.84
C ILE A 77 11.75 -4.50 8.09
N ASP A 78 11.68 -3.20 8.40
CA ASP A 78 12.50 -2.13 7.81
C ASP A 78 12.40 -2.03 6.28
N ARG A 79 11.24 -2.38 5.71
CA ARG A 79 10.96 -2.30 4.27
C ARG A 79 10.08 -1.11 3.88
N LEU A 80 9.64 -0.33 4.86
CA LEU A 80 8.88 0.91 4.71
C LEU A 80 9.19 1.82 5.90
N ASN A 81 9.37 3.11 5.67
CA ASN A 81 9.56 4.07 6.76
C ASN A 81 8.22 4.28 7.49
N TYR A 82 8.24 4.30 8.83
CA TYR A 82 7.07 4.63 9.64
C TYR A 82 6.47 6.01 9.30
N GLU A 83 7.26 6.95 8.79
CA GLU A 83 6.74 8.22 8.25
C GLU A 83 5.65 7.98 7.18
N THR A 84 5.88 7.04 6.26
CA THR A 84 4.88 6.69 5.24
C THR A 84 3.66 6.01 5.86
N VAL A 85 3.84 5.19 6.89
CA VAL A 85 2.74 4.58 7.65
C VAL A 85 1.91 5.67 8.33
N PHE A 86 2.53 6.65 8.98
CA PHE A 86 1.81 7.73 9.64
C PHE A 86 1.09 8.63 8.66
N GLN A 87 1.70 8.96 7.51
CA GLN A 87 1.02 9.67 6.42
C GLN A 87 -0.19 8.90 5.87
N LEU A 88 -0.11 7.57 5.82
CA LEU A 88 -1.25 6.71 5.49
C LEU A 88 -2.36 6.81 6.53
N LEU A 89 -2.05 6.94 7.81
CA LEU A 89 -3.08 7.04 8.86
C LEU A 89 -3.78 8.41 8.91
N GLU A 90 -3.26 9.43 8.24
CA GLU A 90 -3.84 10.78 8.26
C GLU A 90 -5.26 10.86 7.67
N TYR A 91 -5.72 9.86 6.89
CA TYR A 91 -7.12 9.85 6.42
C TYR A 91 -8.11 9.33 7.48
N LEU A 92 -7.65 8.64 8.54
CA LEU A 92 -8.51 7.99 9.53
C LEU A 92 -9.55 8.91 10.20
N PRO A 93 -9.30 10.20 10.47
CA PRO A 93 -10.35 11.09 10.98
C PRO A 93 -11.58 11.21 10.08
N ASN A 94 -11.45 10.89 8.79
CA ASN A 94 -12.54 10.89 7.81
C ASN A 94 -13.15 9.50 7.57
N GLU A 95 -12.60 8.45 8.19
CA GLU A 95 -13.06 7.06 8.05
C GLU A 95 -14.44 6.85 8.70
N LYS A 96 -15.29 6.02 8.08
CA LYS A 96 -16.62 5.66 8.59
C LYS A 96 -16.92 4.17 8.44
#